data_AF-A0A522RVJ3-F1
#
_entry.id   AF-A0A522RVJ3-F1
#
_cell.length_a   1.000
_cell.length_b   1.000
_cell.length_c   1.000
_cell.angle_alpha   90.00
_cell.angle_beta   90.00
_cell.angle_gamma   90.00
#
_symmetry.space_group_name_H-M   'P 1'
#
loop_
_entity.id
_entity.type
_entity.pdbx_description
1 polymer ?
#
loop_
_entity_poly.entity_id
_entity_poly.type
_entity_poly.pdbx_seq_one_letter_code
_entity_poly.pdbx_strand_id
1 'polypeptide(L)'
;MPIYVFRCDDCGEKFERLQKLSDPDPDTCPNCGKHDSVHKQVTAPAFRLAGSGWYETDFKSDKEKKHNLAGDAAKPKSPGDKPAESTKPAATEKASKAAED
;
A
#
# COMPACT_ATOMS: atom_id res chain seq x y z
N MET A 1 0.17 15.52 7.50
CA MET A 1 -1.02 15.51 8.36
C MET A 1 -1.74 14.19 8.15
N PRO A 2 -1.86 13.32 9.16
CA PRO A 2 -2.64 12.10 9.03
C PRO A 2 -4.14 12.39 8.85
N ILE A 3 -4.84 11.44 8.22
CA ILE A 3 -6.30 11.40 8.16
C ILE A 3 -6.76 10.48 9.30
N TYR A 4 -7.66 10.97 10.15
CA TYR A 4 -8.32 10.17 11.16
C TYR A 4 -9.80 9.99 10.82
N VAL A 5 -10.30 8.81 11.11
CA VAL A 5 -11.73 8.49 11.01
C VAL A 5 -12.36 8.73 12.37
N PHE A 6 -13.52 9.35 12.38
CA PHE A 6 -14.34 9.59 13.56
C PHE A 6 -15.73 8.99 13.35
N ARG A 7 -16.41 8.67 14.45
CA ARG A 7 -17.81 8.24 14.44
C ARG A 7 -18.57 9.00 15.50
N CYS A 8 -19.79 9.43 15.17
CA CYS A 8 -20.72 9.99 16.12
C CYS A 8 -21.61 8.88 16.69
N ASP A 9 -21.74 8.78 18.01
CA ASP A 9 -22.58 7.79 18.68
C ASP A 9 -24.08 8.15 18.61
N ASP A 10 -24.40 9.44 18.48
CA ASP A 10 -25.79 9.90 18.40
C ASP A 10 -26.45 9.64 17.04
N CYS A 11 -25.76 9.95 15.94
CA CYS A 11 -26.31 9.76 14.60
C CYS A 11 -25.70 8.57 13.86
N GLY A 12 -24.67 7.94 14.42
CA GLY A 12 -24.01 6.77 13.84
C GLY A 12 -23.06 7.05 12.67
N GLU A 13 -23.06 8.28 12.15
CA GLU A 13 -22.28 8.68 10.97
C GLU A 13 -20.79 8.64 11.21
N LYS A 14 -20.06 8.26 10.16
CA LYS A 14 -18.60 8.22 10.13
C LYS A 14 -18.08 9.32 9.22
N PHE A 15 -17.03 9.99 9.63
CA PHE A 15 -16.41 11.03 8.83
C PHE A 15 -14.90 11.03 8.98
N GLU A 16 -14.20 11.53 7.97
CA GLU A 16 -12.76 11.62 7.96
C GLU A 16 -12.32 13.07 8.12
N ARG A 17 -11.22 13.28 8.85
CA ARG A 17 -10.64 14.60 9.05
C ARG A 17 -9.12 14.54 9.00
N LEU A 18 -8.54 15.51 8.29
CA LEU A 18 -7.12 15.77 8.31
C LEU A 18 -6.76 16.53 9.59
N GLN A 19 -5.94 15.94 10.48
CA GLN A 19 -5.66 16.50 11.81
C GLN A 19 -4.21 16.25 12.23
N LYS A 20 -3.57 17.15 12.99
CA LYS A 20 -2.22 16.89 13.55
C LYS A 20 -2.34 15.84 14.65
N LEU A 21 -1.24 15.16 14.93
CA LEU A 21 -1.17 14.26 16.08
C LEU A 21 -1.38 15.00 17.42
N SER A 22 -0.97 16.26 17.49
CA SER A 22 -1.05 17.08 18.70
C SER A 22 -2.35 17.88 18.84
N ASP A 23 -3.21 17.87 17.83
CA ASP A 23 -4.47 18.60 17.89
C ASP A 23 -5.49 17.79 18.70
N PRO A 24 -6.35 18.44 19.51
CA PRO A 24 -7.45 17.77 20.19
C PRO A 24 -8.45 17.19 19.19
N ASP A 25 -9.13 16.12 19.61
CA ASP A 25 -10.18 15.51 18.80
C ASP A 25 -11.42 16.43 18.70
N PRO A 26 -12.19 16.35 17.60
CA PRO A 26 -13.40 17.16 17.43
C PRO A 26 -14.49 16.78 18.42
N ASP A 27 -15.02 17.75 19.16
CA ASP A 27 -16.17 17.53 20.04
C ASP A 27 -17.51 17.56 19.31
N THR A 28 -17.61 18.26 18.17
CA THR A 28 -18.88 18.47 17.45
C THR A 28 -18.98 17.58 16.21
N CYS A 29 -20.12 16.88 16.09
CA CYS A 29 -20.43 16.13 14.88
C CYS A 29 -20.80 17.07 13.71
N PRO A 30 -20.15 16.97 12.53
CA PRO A 30 -20.46 17.83 11.39
C PRO A 30 -21.81 17.51 10.73
N ASN A 31 -22.39 16.34 10.99
CA ASN A 31 -23.67 15.93 10.41
C ASN A 31 -24.87 16.35 11.25
N CYS A 32 -24.85 16.12 12.58
CA CYS A 32 -25.99 16.39 13.45
C CYS A 32 -25.78 17.55 14.45
N GLY A 33 -24.57 18.11 14.53
CA GLY A 33 -24.25 19.26 15.39
C GLY A 33 -24.18 18.97 16.89
N LYS A 34 -24.36 17.72 17.32
CA LYS A 34 -24.25 17.34 18.74
C LYS A 34 -22.79 17.38 19.21
N HIS A 35 -22.62 17.78 20.46
CA HIS A 35 -21.33 17.86 21.16
C HIS A 35 -21.05 16.58 21.95
N ASP A 36 -19.78 16.33 22.29
CA ASP A 36 -19.31 15.24 23.17
C ASP A 36 -19.74 13.83 22.77
N SER A 37 -20.08 13.64 21.49
CA SER A 37 -20.64 12.40 20.94
C SER A 37 -19.76 11.77 19.87
N VAL A 38 -18.56 12.32 19.67
CA VAL A 38 -17.66 11.97 18.57
C VAL A 38 -16.42 11.27 19.12
N HIS A 39 -16.08 10.12 18.53
CA HIS A 39 -14.93 9.32 18.94
C HIS A 39 -14.08 8.91 17.74
N LYS A 40 -12.74 8.96 17.91
CA LYS A 40 -11.79 8.48 16.91
C LYS A 40 -11.96 6.97 16.73
N GLN A 41 -12.16 6.53 15.50
CA GLN A 41 -12.25 5.13 15.14
C GLN A 41 -10.86 4.57 14.91
N VAL A 42 -10.46 3.61 15.74
CA VAL A 42 -9.25 2.81 15.51
C VAL A 42 -9.61 1.66 14.59
N THR A 43 -9.04 1.65 13.39
CA THR A 43 -9.15 0.52 12.47
C THR A 43 -8.00 -0.45 12.71
N ALA A 44 -8.21 -1.73 12.38
CA ALA A 44 -7.16 -2.75 12.45
C ALA A 44 -6.48 -2.86 11.07
N PRO A 45 -5.38 -2.13 10.79
CA PRO A 45 -4.68 -2.30 9.53
C PRO A 45 -4.01 -3.67 9.50
N ALA A 46 -4.12 -4.36 8.37
CA ALA A 46 -3.28 -5.51 8.08
C ALA A 46 -1.92 -4.99 7.61
N PHE A 47 -0.89 -5.09 8.45
CA PHE A 47 0.48 -4.79 8.05
C PHE A 47 1.35 -6.04 8.20
N ARG A 48 2.33 -6.19 7.30
CA ARG A 48 3.31 -7.27 7.34
C ARG A 48 4.70 -6.67 7.19
N LEU A 49 5.63 -7.14 8.01
CA LEU A 49 7.01 -6.68 7.98
C LEU A 49 7.82 -7.58 7.04
N ALA A 50 8.58 -6.96 6.15
CA ALA A 50 9.49 -7.68 5.25
C ALA A 50 10.86 -7.82 5.92
N GLY A 51 11.43 -9.03 5.97
CA GLY A 51 12.79 -9.27 6.46
C GLY A 51 12.94 -10.59 7.20
N SER A 52 14.16 -10.96 7.57
CA SER A 52 14.47 -12.18 8.35
C SER A 52 14.31 -11.99 9.86
N GLY A 53 13.50 -11.01 10.29
CA GLY A 53 13.31 -10.69 11.70
C GLY A 53 12.60 -11.79 12.49
N TRP A 54 12.62 -11.64 13.82
CA TRP A 54 12.03 -12.58 14.77
C TRP A 54 10.56 -12.91 14.46
N TYR A 55 9.74 -11.91 14.11
CA TYR A 55 8.32 -12.09 13.76
C TYR A 55 8.06 -12.99 12.54
N GLU A 56 8.99 -13.06 11.58
CA GLU A 56 8.81 -13.86 10.36
C GLU A 56 9.41 -15.26 10.46
N THR A 57 10.37 -15.47 11.36
CA THR A 57 11.25 -16.65 11.36
C THR A 57 11.17 -17.53 12.61
N ASP A 58 10.77 -16.98 13.76
CA ASP A 58 10.85 -17.67 15.06
C ASP A 58 9.51 -18.29 15.51
N PHE A 59 8.39 -17.70 15.11
CA PHE A 59 7.05 -18.21 15.45
C PHE A 59 6.50 -19.29 14.50
N LYS A 60 7.25 -19.65 13.46
CA LYS A 60 6.79 -20.61 12.45
C LYS A 60 7.37 -21.99 12.72
N SER A 61 6.50 -22.99 12.76
CA SER A 61 6.94 -24.38 12.82
C SER A 61 7.65 -24.79 11.53
N ASP A 62 8.53 -25.79 11.57
CA ASP A 62 9.36 -26.22 10.43
C ASP A 62 8.54 -26.61 9.18
N LYS A 63 7.23 -26.90 9.35
CA LYS A 63 6.29 -27.21 8.28
C LYS A 63 5.60 -26.00 7.64
N GLU A 64 5.70 -24.82 8.25
CA GLU A 64 5.11 -23.59 7.73
C GLU A 64 6.13 -22.82 6.92
N LYS A 65 5.88 -22.71 5.60
CA LYS A 65 6.78 -21.99 4.69
C LYS A 65 6.94 -20.54 5.16
N LYS A 66 8.19 -20.08 5.25
CA LYS A 66 8.53 -18.68 5.55
C LYS A 66 8.05 -17.79 4.41
N HIS A 67 6.83 -17.25 4.52
CA HIS A 67 6.29 -16.23 3.61
C HIS A 67 6.92 -14.85 3.86
N ASN A 68 8.23 -14.75 3.65
CA ASN A 68 8.95 -13.48 3.70
C ASN A 68 8.62 -12.64 2.47
N LEU A 69 8.20 -11.40 2.69
CA LEU A 69 8.01 -10.43 1.61
C LEU A 69 9.35 -9.82 1.12
N ALA A 70 10.42 -9.93 1.93
CA ALA A 70 11.77 -9.54 1.54
C ALA A 70 12.53 -10.74 0.99
N GLY A 71 12.49 -10.94 -0.33
CA GLY A 71 13.31 -11.93 -1.02
C GLY A 71 12.53 -12.85 -1.97
N ASP A 72 12.94 -12.83 -3.24
CA ASP A 72 12.43 -13.59 -4.39
C ASP A 72 10.99 -13.25 -4.85
N ALA A 73 10.85 -12.06 -5.46
CA ALA A 73 10.10 -12.02 -6.71
C ALA A 73 10.79 -13.02 -7.64
N ALA A 74 10.14 -14.17 -7.85
CA ALA A 74 10.63 -15.31 -8.61
C ALA A 74 11.53 -14.87 -9.75
N LYS A 75 12.84 -15.07 -9.59
CA LYS A 75 13.80 -14.88 -10.66
C LYS A 75 13.34 -15.74 -11.84
N PRO A 76 13.00 -15.17 -13.02
CA PRO A 76 12.70 -16.00 -14.17
C PRO A 76 13.94 -16.83 -14.45
N LYS A 77 13.78 -18.16 -14.47
CA LYS A 77 14.85 -19.08 -14.86
C LYS A 77 15.28 -18.70 -16.27
N SER A 78 16.46 -18.12 -16.41
CA SER A 78 17.13 -18.00 -17.71
C SER A 78 17.29 -19.40 -18.31
N PRO A 79 16.77 -19.68 -19.52
CA PRO A 79 17.16 -20.87 -20.24
C PRO A 79 18.59 -20.69 -20.74
N GLY A 80 19.37 -21.75 -20.57
CA GLY A 80 20.79 -21.80 -20.87
C GLY A 80 21.13 -21.64 -22.34
N ASP A 81 22.40 -21.30 -22.50
CA ASP A 81 23.26 -21.20 -23.67
C ASP A 81 22.91 -22.16 -24.83
N LYS A 82 22.71 -21.60 -26.03
CA LYS A 82 23.13 -22.21 -27.29
C LYS A 82 23.41 -21.11 -28.33
N PRO A 83 24.58 -21.13 -29.00
CA PRO A 83 24.95 -20.13 -29.99
C PRO A 83 24.40 -20.49 -31.37
N ALA A 84 23.82 -19.51 -32.07
CA ALA A 84 23.59 -19.50 -33.52
C ALA A 84 23.38 -18.02 -33.92
N GLU A 85 24.46 -17.36 -34.34
CA GLU A 85 24.78 -17.12 -35.76
C GLU A 85 23.90 -16.02 -36.40
N SER A 86 24.56 -14.87 -36.58
CA SER A 86 24.40 -13.85 -37.61
C SER A 86 23.21 -13.95 -38.58
N THR A 87 22.30 -12.98 -38.54
CA THR A 87 21.91 -12.24 -39.77
C THR A 87 21.32 -10.85 -39.45
N LYS A 88 22.00 -9.82 -39.94
CA LYS A 88 21.54 -8.43 -40.23
C LYS A 88 20.37 -8.48 -41.25
N PRO A 89 19.37 -7.56 -41.32
CA PRO A 89 19.45 -6.11 -41.64
C PRO A 89 18.57 -5.19 -40.78
N ALA A 90 19.00 -3.97 -40.42
CA ALA A 90 19.18 -2.72 -41.20
C ALA A 90 17.87 -1.94 -41.45
N ALA A 91 17.83 -0.71 -40.89
CA ALA A 91 17.09 0.49 -41.29
C ALA A 91 15.53 0.40 -41.33
N THR A 92 14.72 1.42 -41.02
CA THR A 92 14.82 2.85 -41.29
C THR A 92 13.69 3.58 -40.53
N GLU A 93 14.00 4.74 -39.95
CA GLU A 93 13.25 6.02 -39.98
C GLU A 93 11.71 6.12 -39.78
N LYS A 94 11.37 6.98 -38.80
CA LYS A 94 10.42 8.13 -38.84
C LYS A 94 8.89 7.96 -38.72
N ALA A 95 8.42 8.51 -37.60
CA ALA A 95 7.57 9.71 -37.47
C ALA A 95 6.11 9.72 -37.96
N SER A 96 5.21 10.06 -37.04
CA SER A 96 3.97 10.84 -37.23
C SER A 96 3.68 11.54 -35.88
N LYS A 97 3.84 12.88 -35.80
CA LYS A 97 2.81 13.95 -35.80
C LYS A 97 1.89 13.93 -34.56
N ALA A 98 1.44 15.02 -33.94
CA ALA A 98 1.62 16.49 -33.94
C ALA A 98 0.78 16.95 -32.70
N ALA A 99 1.26 17.79 -31.78
CA ALA A 99 1.11 19.26 -31.75
C ALA A 99 -0.31 19.77 -32.12
N GLU A 100 -1.01 20.30 -31.11
CA GLU A 100 -2.28 21.02 -31.18
C GLU A 100 -2.03 22.46 -30.72
N ASP A 101 -2.32 23.41 -31.60
CA ASP A 101 -2.93 24.73 -31.34
C ASP A 101 -4.10 24.83 -32.33
#